data_AF-A0A401GUJ9-F1
#
_entry.id   AF-A0A401GUJ9-F1
#
_cell.length_a   1.000
_cell.length_b   1.000
_cell.length_c   1.000
_cell.angle_alpha   90.00
_cell.angle_beta   90.00
_cell.angle_gamma   90.00
#
_symmetry.space_group_name_H-M   'P 1'
#
loop_
_entity.id
_entity.type
_entity.pdbx_description
1 polymer ?
#
loop_
_entity_poly.entity_id
_entity_poly.type
_entity_poly.pdbx_seq_one_letter_code
_entity_poly.pdbx_strand_id
1 'polypeptide(L)'
;MSSNLLNRDFTFIIPKFHLPAHQESCHIAYSFNLLPWVARTDGEGVEWEHATHNPYASSTKEMGPGSCHDVLDDAFGDSNWRKVSNLASTFLAKVKIAVQERCEHVSAFQDFDAVMTAESSAEGWKEMVEAWENDSTSPNLFVITRPTVTLAGVRLQLAEEEATNLSEGRHIAVHEQVSASMMINNGLDLEEQQRRLQVDAAALGQHATELQRAKIQERCNVLQWKIEAWYGIQRLYMPGVDVLRAWAAASQETPFPVQEMQLLLPSAVQGMMACSPALMEVEWRLHYTLANDILSDLCRHLRLRSHMYIYKDRFVRGQ
;
A
#
# COMPACT_ATOMS: atom_id res chain seq x y z
N MET A 1 -46.81 -8.04 18.97
CA MET A 1 -46.40 -8.75 17.74
C MET A 1 -44.94 -9.15 17.91
N SER A 2 -44.67 -10.41 18.26
CA SER A 2 -43.29 -10.91 18.37
C SER A 2 -42.77 -11.14 16.95
N SER A 3 -41.96 -10.23 16.42
CA SER A 3 -41.32 -10.45 15.12
C SER A 3 -40.27 -11.54 15.29
N ASN A 4 -40.54 -12.73 14.75
CA ASN A 4 -39.65 -13.87 14.80
C ASN A 4 -38.33 -13.52 14.07
N LEU A 5 -37.24 -13.39 14.84
CA LEU A 5 -35.91 -12.99 14.33
C LEU A 5 -35.29 -14.05 13.39
N LEU A 6 -35.87 -15.25 13.33
CA LEU A 6 -35.37 -16.39 12.54
C LEU A 6 -35.53 -16.24 11.02
N ASN A 7 -36.27 -15.24 10.53
CA ASN A 7 -36.51 -15.03 9.10
C ASN A 7 -36.03 -13.64 8.64
N ARG A 8 -34.84 -13.24 9.11
CA ARG A 8 -34.19 -12.00 8.73
C ARG A 8 -32.79 -12.31 8.20
N ASP A 9 -32.45 -11.67 7.09
CA ASP A 9 -31.10 -11.68 6.57
C ASP A 9 -30.26 -10.65 7.33
N PHE A 10 -29.09 -11.05 7.79
CA PHE A 10 -28.17 -10.20 8.53
C PHE A 10 -26.92 -9.96 7.69
N THR A 11 -26.62 -8.68 7.44
CA THR A 11 -25.36 -8.26 6.83
C THR A 11 -24.45 -7.70 7.92
N PHE A 12 -23.25 -8.26 8.04
CA PHE A 12 -22.24 -7.78 8.97
C PHE A 12 -21.40 -6.69 8.31
N ILE A 13 -21.03 -5.69 9.10
CA ILE A 13 -20.23 -4.53 8.67
C ILE A 13 -19.27 -4.13 9.77
N ILE A 14 -18.15 -3.52 9.40
CA ILE A 14 -17.14 -3.04 10.35
C ILE A 14 -17.18 -1.50 10.35
N PRO A 15 -17.34 -0.85 11.52
CA PRO A 15 -17.37 0.61 11.62
C PRO A 15 -16.17 1.27 10.92
N LYS A 16 -16.40 2.45 10.33
CA LYS A 16 -15.45 3.05 9.39
C LYS A 16 -14.10 3.36 10.04
N PHE A 17 -14.06 3.71 11.32
CA PHE A 17 -12.80 3.97 12.01
C PHE A 17 -12.00 2.69 12.26
N HIS A 18 -12.68 1.57 12.51
CA HIS A 18 -12.06 0.28 12.76
C HIS A 18 -11.64 -0.45 11.49
N LEU A 19 -12.34 -0.23 10.38
CA LEU A 19 -12.11 -0.92 9.12
C LEU A 19 -10.62 -0.95 8.69
N PRO A 20 -9.84 0.15 8.75
CA PRO A 20 -8.42 0.14 8.39
C PRO A 20 -7.51 -0.71 9.29
N ALA A 21 -7.96 -1.09 10.49
CA ALA A 21 -7.20 -1.96 11.40
C ALA A 21 -7.37 -3.46 11.06
N HIS A 22 -8.26 -3.78 10.13
CA HIS A 22 -8.43 -5.15 9.64
C HIS A 22 -7.51 -5.44 8.45
N GLN A 23 -7.47 -6.71 8.06
CA GLN A 23 -6.81 -7.13 6.82
C GLN A 23 -7.54 -6.59 5.58
N GLU A 24 -6.82 -6.48 4.46
CA GLU A 24 -7.33 -5.85 3.23
C GLU A 24 -8.60 -6.52 2.67
N SER A 25 -8.74 -7.84 2.82
CA SER A 25 -9.96 -8.55 2.41
C SER A 25 -11.21 -8.06 3.15
N CYS A 26 -11.08 -7.57 4.38
CA CYS A 26 -12.18 -7.01 5.14
C CYS A 26 -12.58 -5.61 4.65
N HIS A 27 -11.63 -4.82 4.13
CA HIS A 27 -11.85 -3.43 3.71
C HIS A 27 -12.92 -3.28 2.63
N ILE A 28 -13.13 -4.34 1.86
CA ILE A 28 -14.09 -4.36 0.75
C ILE A 28 -15.33 -5.15 1.18
N ALA A 29 -15.16 -6.33 1.78
CA ALA A 29 -16.27 -7.20 2.16
C ALA A 29 -17.21 -6.60 3.22
N TYR A 30 -16.70 -5.78 4.14
CA TYR A 30 -17.45 -5.26 5.29
C TYR A 30 -17.59 -3.73 5.29
N SER A 31 -17.39 -3.10 4.14
CA SER A 31 -17.43 -1.65 3.99
C SER A 31 -18.85 -1.11 3.94
N PHE A 32 -19.16 -0.14 4.80
CA PHE A 32 -20.39 0.66 4.73
C PHE A 32 -20.59 1.33 3.37
N ASN A 33 -19.50 1.65 2.66
CA ASN A 33 -19.57 2.43 1.42
C ASN A 33 -19.94 1.57 0.20
N LEU A 34 -19.83 0.25 0.31
CA LEU A 34 -20.06 -0.68 -0.81
C LEU A 34 -21.37 -1.46 -0.65
N LEU A 35 -22.10 -1.28 0.46
CA LEU A 35 -23.34 -1.98 0.70
C LEU A 35 -24.56 -1.14 0.32
N PRO A 36 -25.54 -1.74 -0.35
CA PRO A 36 -26.77 -1.04 -0.68
C PRO A 36 -27.56 -0.72 0.59
N TRP A 37 -28.38 0.33 0.52
CA TRP A 37 -29.29 0.76 1.60
C TRP A 37 -28.62 1.25 2.89
N VAL A 38 -27.29 1.30 2.92
CA VAL A 38 -26.54 1.90 4.01
C VAL A 38 -26.46 3.40 3.79
N ALA A 39 -27.05 4.18 4.70
CA ALA A 39 -26.94 5.63 4.67
C ALA A 39 -25.48 6.07 4.89
N ARG A 40 -25.16 7.34 4.60
CA ARG A 40 -23.85 7.91 4.92
C ARG A 40 -23.66 8.01 6.44
N THR A 41 -23.19 6.93 7.05
CA THR A 41 -22.87 6.80 8.47
C THR A 41 -21.46 6.25 8.63
N ASP A 42 -20.85 6.47 9.79
CA ASP A 42 -19.57 5.92 10.21
C ASP A 42 -19.72 4.64 11.06
N GLY A 43 -20.91 4.38 11.59
CA GLY A 43 -21.16 3.28 12.50
C GLY A 43 -20.66 3.53 13.93
N GLU A 44 -20.21 4.74 14.26
CA GLU A 44 -19.54 5.09 15.53
C GLU A 44 -20.52 5.58 16.61
N GLY A 45 -21.81 5.29 16.46
CA GLY A 45 -22.85 5.79 17.37
C GLY A 45 -22.62 5.37 18.83
N VAL A 46 -22.05 4.18 19.04
CA VAL A 46 -21.68 3.69 20.38
C VAL A 46 -20.56 4.51 21.02
N GLU A 47 -19.60 5.00 20.23
CA GLU A 47 -18.47 5.77 20.73
C GLU A 47 -18.86 7.21 21.07
N TRP A 48 -19.81 7.79 20.34
CA TRP A 48 -20.39 9.08 20.69
C TRP A 48 -21.19 9.04 21.99
N GLU A 49 -21.94 7.95 22.20
CA GLU A 49 -22.65 7.72 23.45
C GLU A 49 -21.63 7.55 24.59
N HIS A 50 -20.59 6.73 24.40
CA HIS A 50 -19.52 6.57 25.38
C HIS A 50 -18.87 7.91 25.79
N ALA A 51 -18.58 8.81 24.83
CA ALA A 51 -18.05 10.15 25.16
C ALA A 51 -19.00 10.99 26.04
N THR A 52 -20.32 10.83 25.85
CA THR A 52 -21.35 11.50 26.64
C THR A 52 -21.48 10.89 28.03
N HIS A 53 -21.26 9.58 28.16
CA HIS A 53 -21.42 8.84 29.41
C HIS A 53 -20.15 8.78 30.27
N ASN A 54 -18.97 8.89 29.66
CA ASN A 54 -17.68 8.80 30.34
C ASN A 54 -17.53 9.76 31.55
N PRO A 55 -18.06 11.01 31.53
CA PRO A 55 -18.02 11.88 32.70
C PRO A 55 -18.69 11.29 33.95
N TYR A 56 -19.75 10.48 33.80
CA TYR A 56 -20.42 9.85 34.93
C TYR A 56 -19.52 8.87 35.69
N ALA A 57 -18.52 8.27 35.04
CA ALA A 57 -17.58 7.37 35.71
C ALA A 57 -16.86 8.05 36.88
N SER A 58 -16.53 9.34 36.74
CA SER A 58 -15.90 10.13 37.80
C SER A 58 -16.88 10.53 38.90
N SER A 59 -18.14 10.82 38.57
CA SER A 59 -19.14 11.28 39.54
C SER A 59 -19.73 10.15 40.37
N THR A 60 -19.72 8.91 39.85
CA THR A 60 -20.22 7.73 40.55
C THR A 60 -19.16 6.95 41.31
N LYS A 61 -17.88 7.36 41.24
CA LYS A 61 -16.74 6.63 41.82
C LYS A 61 -16.84 6.39 43.33
N GLU A 62 -17.36 7.36 44.08
CA GLU A 62 -17.50 7.30 45.54
C GLU A 62 -18.88 6.79 45.99
N MET A 63 -19.76 6.45 45.04
CA MET A 63 -21.10 5.96 45.33
C MET A 63 -21.07 4.47 45.71
N GLY A 64 -22.00 4.03 46.56
CA GLY A 64 -22.21 2.61 46.83
C GLY A 64 -22.70 1.87 45.57
N PRO A 65 -22.55 0.53 45.47
CA PRO A 65 -22.87 -0.22 44.26
C PRO A 65 -24.31 -0.03 43.75
N GLY A 66 -25.30 0.00 44.64
CA GLY A 66 -26.70 0.21 44.27
C GLY A 66 -26.95 1.62 43.73
N SER A 67 -26.53 2.65 44.46
CA SER A 67 -26.72 4.04 44.03
C SER A 67 -25.92 4.39 42.77
N CYS A 68 -24.75 3.76 42.57
CA CYS A 68 -23.97 3.87 41.34
C CYS A 68 -24.76 3.30 40.15
N HIS A 69 -25.31 2.09 40.30
CA HIS A 69 -26.12 1.45 39.27
C HIS A 69 -27.34 2.28 38.90
N ASP A 70 -28.10 2.76 39.89
CA ASP A 70 -29.32 3.55 39.66
C ASP A 70 -29.01 4.85 38.91
N VAL A 71 -27.94 5.57 39.28
CA VAL A 71 -27.53 6.80 38.60
C VAL A 71 -27.11 6.54 37.15
N LEU A 72 -26.40 5.44 36.89
CA LEU A 72 -26.01 5.08 35.52
C LEU A 72 -27.22 4.68 34.68
N ASP A 73 -28.16 3.91 35.25
CA ASP A 73 -29.39 3.51 34.56
C ASP A 73 -30.26 4.73 34.22
N ASP A 74 -30.41 5.67 35.16
CA ASP A 74 -31.10 6.96 34.91
C ASP A 74 -30.42 7.76 33.79
N ALA A 75 -29.08 7.83 33.77
CA ALA A 75 -28.33 8.54 32.74
C ALA A 75 -28.47 7.87 31.36
N PHE A 76 -28.44 6.54 31.29
CA PHE A 76 -28.68 5.80 30.05
C PHE A 76 -30.13 5.93 29.59
N GLY A 77 -31.08 5.88 30.53
CA GLY A 77 -32.50 6.09 30.31
C GLY A 77 -32.82 7.45 29.71
N ASP A 78 -32.25 8.53 30.26
CA ASP A 78 -32.41 9.89 29.75
C ASP A 78 -31.80 10.04 28.34
N SER A 79 -30.62 9.48 28.09
CA SER A 79 -30.04 9.45 26.73
C SER A 79 -30.95 8.73 25.72
N ASN A 80 -31.50 7.57 26.09
CA ASN A 80 -32.45 6.83 25.26
C ASN A 80 -33.74 7.61 25.02
N TRP A 81 -34.29 8.23 26.06
CA TRP A 81 -35.47 9.07 25.98
C TRP A 81 -35.24 10.25 25.02
N ARG A 82 -34.17 11.02 25.20
CA ARG A 82 -33.81 12.13 24.32
C ARG A 82 -33.66 11.67 22.86
N LYS A 83 -33.07 10.51 22.61
CA LYS A 83 -32.91 9.94 21.25
C LYS A 83 -34.27 9.65 20.61
N VAL A 84 -35.18 9.02 21.34
CA VAL A 84 -36.52 8.69 20.85
C VAL A 84 -37.39 9.93 20.66
N SER A 85 -37.43 10.82 21.66
CA SER A 85 -38.24 12.04 21.61
C SER A 85 -37.79 13.02 20.53
N ASN A 86 -36.49 13.08 20.23
CA ASN A 86 -35.93 13.94 19.18
C ASN A 86 -35.81 13.25 17.82
N LEU A 87 -36.32 12.03 17.66
CA LEU A 87 -36.16 11.26 16.43
C LEU A 87 -36.77 11.99 15.23
N ALA A 88 -38.00 12.51 15.38
CA ALA A 88 -38.71 13.20 14.31
C ALA A 88 -37.99 14.49 13.86
N SER A 89 -37.54 15.32 14.81
CA SER A 89 -36.81 16.55 14.50
C SER A 89 -35.46 16.26 13.86
N THR A 90 -34.75 15.25 14.36
CA THR A 90 -33.46 14.80 13.82
C THR A 90 -33.62 14.29 12.39
N PHE A 91 -34.63 13.45 12.11
CA PHE A 91 -34.88 12.96 10.75
C PHE A 91 -35.31 14.07 9.80
N LEU A 92 -36.15 15.01 10.23
CA LEU A 92 -36.52 16.15 9.40
C LEU A 92 -35.29 16.97 8.99
N ALA A 93 -34.38 17.24 9.92
CA ALA A 93 -33.13 17.95 9.63
C ALA A 93 -32.26 17.17 8.65
N LYS A 94 -32.07 15.86 8.88
CA LYS A 94 -31.25 15.00 8.01
C LYS A 94 -31.84 14.84 6.61
N VAL A 95 -33.17 14.70 6.48
CA VAL A 95 -33.85 14.56 5.17
C VAL A 95 -33.67 15.81 4.32
N LYS A 96 -33.76 17.01 4.93
CA LYS A 96 -33.53 18.27 4.20
C LYS A 96 -32.14 18.32 3.56
N ILE A 97 -31.12 17.90 4.30
CA ILE A 97 -29.74 17.80 3.79
C ILE A 97 -29.65 16.71 2.72
N ALA A 98 -30.17 15.52 3.00
CA ALA A 98 -30.07 14.37 2.09
C ALA A 98 -30.73 14.63 0.73
N VAL A 99 -31.87 15.33 0.70
CA VAL A 99 -32.56 15.69 -0.56
C VAL A 99 -31.70 16.65 -1.40
N GLN A 100 -31.08 17.65 -0.79
CA GLN A 100 -30.20 18.58 -1.48
C GLN A 100 -28.96 17.86 -2.02
N GLU A 101 -28.25 17.13 -1.17
CA GLU A 101 -27.04 16.38 -1.54
C GLU A 101 -27.34 15.33 -2.62
N ARG A 102 -28.53 14.70 -2.58
CA ARG A 102 -28.96 13.77 -3.63
C ARG A 102 -29.01 14.45 -5.00
N CYS A 103 -29.52 15.67 -5.09
CA CYS A 103 -29.57 16.39 -6.37
C CYS A 103 -28.17 16.63 -6.92
N GLU A 104 -27.22 17.06 -6.07
CA GLU A 104 -25.83 17.27 -6.45
C GLU A 104 -25.15 15.97 -6.88
N HIS A 105 -25.31 14.89 -6.08
CA HIS A 105 -24.73 13.59 -6.37
C HIS A 105 -25.28 12.95 -7.65
N VAL A 106 -26.59 13.03 -7.89
CA VAL A 106 -27.22 12.50 -9.11
C VAL A 106 -26.74 13.29 -10.33
N SER A 107 -26.67 14.62 -10.25
CA SER A 107 -26.14 15.44 -11.36
C SER A 107 -24.70 15.07 -11.67
N ALA A 108 -23.84 15.00 -10.65
CA ALA A 108 -22.43 14.64 -10.82
C ALA A 108 -22.26 13.22 -11.41
N PHE A 109 -23.13 12.28 -11.02
CA PHE A 109 -23.14 10.93 -11.59
C PHE A 109 -23.56 10.94 -13.06
N GLN A 110 -24.63 11.67 -13.41
CA GLN A 110 -25.10 11.78 -14.78
C GLN A 110 -24.07 12.44 -15.70
N ASP A 111 -23.40 13.50 -15.24
CA ASP A 111 -22.33 14.17 -15.98
C ASP A 111 -21.14 13.21 -16.19
N PHE A 112 -20.79 12.42 -15.17
CA PHE A 112 -19.74 11.41 -15.28
C PHE A 112 -20.12 10.29 -16.28
N ASP A 113 -21.33 9.75 -16.16
CA ASP A 113 -21.86 8.69 -17.01
C ASP A 113 -21.96 9.12 -18.48
N ALA A 114 -22.37 10.37 -18.74
CA ALA A 114 -22.50 10.92 -20.08
C ALA A 114 -21.16 11.04 -20.85
N VAL A 115 -20.03 11.12 -20.14
CA VAL A 115 -18.69 11.23 -20.74
C VAL A 115 -18.01 9.87 -20.90
N MET A 116 -18.56 8.80 -20.32
CA MET A 116 -18.06 7.44 -20.53
C MET A 116 -18.38 6.99 -21.97
N THR A 117 -17.35 6.70 -22.77
CA THR A 117 -17.51 6.18 -24.13
C THR A 117 -17.68 4.66 -24.12
N ALA A 118 -18.23 4.06 -25.19
CA ALA A 118 -18.35 2.60 -25.33
C ALA A 118 -16.98 1.86 -25.30
N GLU A 119 -15.87 2.57 -25.55
CA GLU A 119 -14.51 2.04 -25.42
C GLU A 119 -13.98 2.09 -23.97
N SER A 120 -14.64 2.86 -23.09
CA SER A 120 -14.43 2.78 -21.66
C SER A 120 -15.26 1.62 -21.11
N SER A 121 -14.65 0.78 -20.29
CA SER A 121 -15.10 -0.53 -19.82
C SER A 121 -16.34 -0.55 -18.91
N ALA A 122 -17.33 0.31 -19.17
CA ALA A 122 -18.55 0.47 -18.37
C ALA A 122 -19.70 -0.44 -18.84
N GLU A 123 -19.66 -0.99 -20.06
CA GLU A 123 -20.68 -1.90 -20.56
C GLU A 123 -20.68 -3.20 -19.72
N GLY A 124 -21.81 -3.53 -19.10
CA GLY A 124 -21.93 -4.66 -18.18
C GLY A 124 -21.53 -4.37 -16.73
N TRP A 125 -20.87 -3.24 -16.44
CA TRP A 125 -20.37 -2.96 -15.08
C TRP A 125 -21.50 -2.80 -14.07
N LYS A 126 -22.56 -2.10 -14.47
CA LYS A 126 -23.75 -1.91 -13.64
C LYS A 126 -24.39 -3.25 -13.30
N GLU A 127 -24.58 -4.11 -14.29
CA GLU A 127 -25.16 -5.45 -14.12
C GLU A 127 -24.31 -6.31 -13.20
N MET A 128 -22.98 -6.23 -13.30
CA MET A 128 -22.06 -6.95 -12.42
C MET A 128 -22.10 -6.42 -10.97
N VAL A 129 -22.21 -5.10 -10.77
CA VAL A 129 -22.37 -4.51 -9.44
C VAL A 129 -23.70 -4.93 -8.83
N GLU A 130 -24.80 -4.80 -9.57
CA GLU A 130 -26.13 -5.21 -9.11
C GLU A 130 -26.19 -6.72 -8.83
N ALA A 131 -25.51 -7.55 -9.62
CA ALA A 131 -25.41 -8.98 -9.35
C ALA A 131 -24.70 -9.28 -8.02
N TRP A 132 -23.60 -8.56 -7.73
CA TRP A 132 -22.88 -8.69 -6.47
C TRP A 132 -23.65 -8.11 -5.26
N GLU A 133 -24.36 -6.99 -5.44
CA GLU A 133 -25.20 -6.41 -4.38
C GLU A 133 -26.37 -7.32 -3.99
N ASN A 134 -26.92 -8.06 -4.97
CA ASN A 134 -27.98 -9.04 -4.73
C ASN A 134 -27.44 -10.38 -4.18
N ASP A 135 -26.25 -10.78 -4.58
CA ASP A 135 -25.59 -12.01 -4.14
C ASP A 135 -24.09 -11.79 -3.89
N SER A 136 -23.74 -11.71 -2.60
CA SER A 136 -22.36 -11.53 -2.14
C SER A 136 -21.40 -12.66 -2.52
N THR A 137 -21.90 -13.79 -3.04
CA THR A 137 -21.07 -14.89 -3.58
C THR A 137 -20.62 -14.64 -5.02
N SER A 138 -21.26 -13.69 -5.73
CA SER A 138 -20.82 -13.25 -7.04
C SER A 138 -19.47 -12.54 -6.97
N PRO A 139 -18.70 -12.46 -8.09
CA PRO A 139 -17.43 -11.76 -8.11
C PRO A 139 -17.57 -10.29 -7.66
N ASN A 140 -16.83 -9.92 -6.61
CA ASN A 140 -16.82 -8.55 -6.11
C ASN A 140 -15.90 -7.67 -6.97
N LEU A 141 -16.50 -6.78 -7.75
CA LEU A 141 -15.78 -5.89 -8.68
C LEU A 141 -14.95 -4.80 -8.00
N PHE A 142 -15.23 -4.51 -6.73
CA PHE A 142 -14.47 -3.52 -5.97
C PHE A 142 -13.13 -4.08 -5.49
N VAL A 143 -12.94 -5.41 -5.53
CA VAL A 143 -11.65 -6.05 -5.28
C VAL A 143 -10.72 -5.75 -6.44
N ILE A 144 -9.60 -5.10 -6.14
CA ILE A 144 -8.57 -4.81 -7.13
C ILE A 144 -7.91 -6.15 -7.52
N THR A 145 -8.22 -6.65 -8.72
CA THR A 145 -7.73 -7.94 -9.25
C THR A 145 -6.35 -7.87 -9.90
N ARG A 146 -5.59 -6.79 -9.67
CA ARG A 146 -4.25 -6.67 -10.28
C ARG A 146 -3.40 -7.86 -9.83
N PRO A 147 -2.82 -8.65 -10.77
CA PRO A 147 -1.86 -9.68 -10.39
C PRO A 147 -0.69 -8.96 -9.74
N THR A 148 -0.66 -8.98 -8.42
CA THR A 148 0.37 -8.35 -7.62
C THR A 148 1.53 -9.33 -7.61
N VAL A 149 2.20 -9.46 -8.76
CA VAL A 149 3.49 -10.11 -8.79
C VAL A 149 4.46 -9.14 -8.14
N THR A 150 4.56 -9.24 -6.82
CA THR A 150 5.46 -8.41 -6.03
C THR A 150 6.89 -8.90 -6.19
N LEU A 151 7.87 -8.01 -6.00
CA LEU A 151 9.28 -8.39 -5.99
C LEU A 151 9.54 -9.48 -4.93
N ALA A 152 8.87 -9.41 -3.77
CA ALA A 152 8.95 -10.44 -2.74
C ALA A 152 8.41 -11.80 -3.22
N GLY A 153 7.31 -11.81 -3.97
CA GLY A 153 6.75 -13.02 -4.57
C GLY A 153 7.69 -13.67 -5.59
N VAL A 154 8.34 -12.88 -6.45
CA VAL A 154 9.34 -13.41 -7.39
C VAL A 154 10.58 -13.92 -6.67
N ARG A 155 11.05 -13.21 -5.64
CA ARG A 155 12.18 -13.67 -4.80
C ARG A 155 11.87 -15.02 -4.16
N LEU A 156 10.64 -15.22 -3.66
CA LEU A 156 10.18 -16.51 -3.13
C LEU A 156 10.17 -17.58 -4.22
N GLN A 157 9.55 -17.29 -5.38
CA GLN A 157 9.47 -18.24 -6.48
C GLN A 157 10.86 -18.68 -6.97
N LEU A 158 11.81 -17.75 -7.11
CA LEU A 158 13.19 -18.05 -7.48
C LEU A 158 13.91 -18.92 -6.43
N ALA A 159 13.65 -18.69 -5.14
CA ALA A 159 14.20 -19.51 -4.06
C ALA A 159 13.59 -20.92 -4.02
N GLU A 160 12.30 -21.06 -4.32
CA GLU A 160 11.62 -22.37 -4.43
C GLU A 160 12.12 -23.16 -5.65
N GLU A 161 12.29 -22.50 -6.80
CA GLU A 161 12.91 -23.07 -8.00
C GLU A 161 14.33 -23.58 -7.69
N GLU A 162 15.11 -22.80 -6.94
CA GLU A 162 16.46 -23.20 -6.49
C GLU A 162 16.44 -24.39 -5.54
N ALA A 163 15.55 -24.39 -4.53
CA ALA A 163 15.38 -25.51 -3.60
C ALA A 163 15.01 -26.80 -4.34
N THR A 164 14.16 -26.69 -5.36
CA THR A 164 13.78 -27.81 -6.22
C THR A 164 14.99 -28.33 -7.00
N ASN A 165 15.75 -27.45 -7.67
CA ASN A 165 16.95 -27.82 -8.42
C ASN A 165 18.04 -28.47 -7.53
N LEU A 166 18.19 -28.01 -6.29
CA LEU A 166 19.08 -28.61 -5.30
C LEU A 166 18.63 -30.03 -4.92
N SER A 167 17.34 -30.22 -4.64
CA SER A 167 16.77 -31.52 -4.27
C SER A 167 16.88 -32.57 -5.39
N GLU A 168 16.79 -32.12 -6.64
CA GLU A 168 16.84 -32.97 -7.84
C GLU A 168 18.27 -33.14 -8.38
N GLY A 169 19.27 -32.55 -7.73
CA GLY A 169 20.69 -32.63 -8.15
C GLY A 169 21.00 -31.94 -9.48
N ARG A 170 20.12 -31.05 -9.95
CA ARG A 170 20.31 -30.28 -11.20
C ARG A 170 21.11 -29.00 -10.99
N HIS A 171 21.30 -28.59 -9.73
CA HIS A 171 22.00 -27.37 -9.38
C HIS A 171 23.52 -27.51 -9.53
N ILE A 172 24.12 -26.68 -10.38
CA ILE A 172 25.57 -26.52 -10.48
C ILE A 172 25.96 -25.31 -9.63
N ALA A 173 26.57 -25.56 -8.47
CA ALA A 173 27.02 -24.51 -7.57
C ALA A 173 28.24 -23.78 -8.15
N VAL A 174 28.02 -22.56 -8.65
CA VAL A 174 29.08 -21.65 -9.12
C VAL A 174 29.77 -20.94 -7.95
N HIS A 175 29.03 -20.70 -6.85
CA HIS A 175 29.52 -20.16 -5.59
C HIS A 175 28.92 -20.97 -4.41
N GLU A 176 29.61 -21.03 -3.28
CA GLU A 176 29.23 -21.91 -2.14
C GLU A 176 27.93 -21.48 -1.44
N GLN A 177 27.68 -20.18 -1.35
CA GLN A 177 26.61 -19.62 -0.50
C GLN A 177 25.68 -18.62 -1.19
N VAL A 178 25.94 -18.29 -2.45
CA VAL A 178 25.21 -17.22 -3.16
C VAL A 178 24.78 -17.79 -4.47
N SER A 179 23.49 -17.79 -4.76
CA SER A 179 22.96 -18.27 -6.03
C SER A 179 22.91 -17.19 -7.10
N ALA A 180 22.59 -17.58 -8.33
CA ALA A 180 22.44 -16.65 -9.44
C ALA A 180 21.37 -15.57 -9.18
N SER A 181 20.23 -15.95 -8.61
CA SER A 181 19.15 -15.03 -8.27
C SER A 181 19.53 -14.11 -7.12
N MET A 182 20.21 -14.62 -6.09
CA MET A 182 20.74 -13.81 -5.00
C MET A 182 21.80 -12.81 -5.51
N MET A 183 22.69 -13.24 -6.41
CA MET A 183 23.72 -12.38 -6.99
C MET A 183 23.09 -11.20 -7.75
N ILE A 184 22.12 -11.46 -8.63
CA ILE A 184 21.43 -10.41 -9.39
C ILE A 184 20.66 -9.49 -8.44
N ASN A 185 19.92 -10.06 -7.49
CA ASN A 185 19.14 -9.29 -6.52
C ASN A 185 20.02 -8.37 -5.65
N ASN A 186 21.17 -8.86 -5.19
CA ASN A 186 22.16 -8.04 -4.49
C ASN A 186 22.69 -6.90 -5.38
N GLY A 187 22.86 -7.15 -6.69
CA GLY A 187 23.24 -6.12 -7.65
C GLY A 187 22.17 -5.02 -7.78
N LEU A 188 20.90 -5.38 -7.82
CA LEU A 188 19.78 -4.41 -7.82
C LEU A 188 19.73 -3.58 -6.54
N ASP A 189 19.95 -4.22 -5.39
CA ASP A 189 20.02 -3.52 -4.10
C ASP A 189 21.24 -2.57 -4.03
N LEU A 190 22.33 -2.88 -4.72
CA LEU A 190 23.50 -2.00 -4.85
C LEU A 190 23.22 -0.82 -5.77
N GLU A 191 22.56 -1.02 -6.92
CA GLU A 191 22.12 0.07 -7.81
C GLU A 191 21.22 1.06 -7.05
N GLU A 192 20.29 0.55 -6.24
CA GLU A 192 19.42 1.39 -5.45
C GLU A 192 20.19 2.17 -4.37
N GLN A 193 21.18 1.54 -3.73
CA GLN A 193 22.08 2.23 -2.81
C GLN A 193 22.90 3.33 -3.50
N GLN A 194 23.40 3.09 -4.73
CA GLN A 194 24.09 4.11 -5.53
C GLN A 194 23.17 5.29 -5.84
N ARG A 195 21.95 5.05 -6.35
CA ARG A 195 20.97 6.10 -6.66
C ARG A 195 20.60 6.93 -5.44
N ARG A 196 20.28 6.28 -4.32
CA ARG A 196 19.94 6.98 -3.07
C ARG A 196 21.11 7.81 -2.54
N LEU A 197 22.32 7.27 -2.58
CA LEU A 197 23.51 8.00 -2.17
C LEU A 197 23.78 9.19 -3.08
N GLN A 198 23.53 9.09 -4.39
CA GLN A 198 23.66 10.19 -5.34
C GLN A 198 22.65 11.31 -5.03
N VAL A 199 21.37 10.95 -4.78
CA VAL A 199 20.34 11.92 -4.39
C VAL A 199 20.70 12.61 -3.06
N ASP A 200 21.10 11.83 -2.05
CA ASP A 200 21.47 12.37 -0.74
C ASP A 200 22.72 13.26 -0.84
N ALA A 201 23.72 12.85 -1.64
CA ALA A 201 24.92 13.63 -1.93
C ALA A 201 24.59 14.98 -2.60
N ALA A 202 23.70 14.96 -3.60
CA ALA A 202 23.25 16.17 -4.30
C ALA A 202 22.40 17.08 -3.40
N ALA A 203 21.67 16.52 -2.43
CA ALA A 203 20.88 17.27 -1.46
C ALA A 203 21.75 17.98 -0.40
N LEU A 204 23.03 17.61 -0.22
CA LEU A 204 23.93 18.40 0.61
C LEU A 204 24.27 19.72 -0.07
N GLY A 205 23.65 20.78 0.42
CA GLY A 205 24.01 22.14 0.03
C GLY A 205 25.44 22.51 0.43
N GLN A 206 25.91 23.65 -0.07
CA GLN A 206 27.27 24.16 0.19
C GLN A 206 27.58 24.32 1.70
N HIS A 207 26.55 24.56 2.52
CA HIS A 207 26.65 24.74 3.98
C HIS A 207 26.44 23.44 4.79
N ALA A 208 26.61 22.27 4.17
CA ALA A 208 26.54 21.00 4.90
C ALA A 208 27.54 20.95 6.06
N THR A 209 27.04 20.57 7.23
CA THR A 209 27.83 20.38 8.45
C THR A 209 28.86 19.27 8.29
N GLU A 210 29.94 19.31 9.07
CA GLU A 210 30.94 18.24 9.08
C GLU A 210 30.33 16.88 9.39
N LEU A 211 29.38 16.82 10.32
CA LEU A 211 28.65 15.59 10.64
C LEU A 211 27.84 15.05 9.46
N GLN A 212 27.20 15.91 8.67
CA GLN A 212 26.47 15.49 7.47
C GLN A 212 27.43 14.98 6.39
N ARG A 213 28.58 15.63 6.20
CA ARG A 213 29.62 15.19 5.27
C ARG A 213 30.23 13.85 5.68
N ALA A 214 30.53 13.68 6.97
CA ALA A 214 31.05 12.43 7.52
C ALA A 214 30.09 11.25 7.26
N LYS A 215 28.79 11.43 7.53
CA LYS A 215 27.78 10.39 7.26
C LYS A 215 27.74 9.94 5.80
N ILE A 216 27.93 10.86 4.87
CA ILE A 216 27.92 10.54 3.44
C ILE A 216 29.20 9.82 3.06
N GLN A 217 30.34 10.27 3.56
CA GLN A 217 31.62 9.60 3.33
C GLN A 217 31.63 8.17 3.90
N GLU A 218 31.10 7.95 5.11
CA GLU A 218 30.96 6.61 5.70
C GLU A 218 30.08 5.71 4.83
N ARG A 219 28.97 6.23 4.29
CA ARG A 219 28.12 5.49 3.35
C ARG A 219 28.82 5.18 2.03
N CYS A 220 29.62 6.11 1.49
CA CYS A 220 30.46 5.85 0.32
C CYS A 220 31.43 4.68 0.58
N ASN A 221 32.13 4.69 1.71
CA ASN A 221 33.10 3.65 2.05
C ASN A 221 32.44 2.28 2.19
N VAL A 222 31.31 2.21 2.90
CA VAL A 222 30.55 0.95 3.06
C VAL A 222 30.04 0.45 1.71
N LEU A 223 29.52 1.35 0.86
CA LEU A 223 29.03 0.97 -0.46
C LEU A 223 30.15 0.44 -1.35
N GLN A 224 31.33 1.08 -1.32
CA GLN A 224 32.49 0.63 -2.08
C GLN A 224 32.88 -0.81 -1.72
N TRP A 225 33.01 -1.12 -0.42
CA TRP A 225 33.35 -2.48 0.02
C TRP A 225 32.29 -3.51 -0.40
N LYS A 226 31.01 -3.15 -0.32
CA LYS A 226 29.93 -4.04 -0.78
C LYS A 226 30.02 -4.32 -2.28
N ILE A 227 30.29 -3.28 -3.08
CA ILE A 227 30.43 -3.40 -4.53
C ILE A 227 31.64 -4.28 -4.89
N GLU A 228 32.79 -4.04 -4.26
CA GLU A 228 34.00 -4.83 -4.48
C GLU A 228 33.82 -6.31 -4.10
N ALA A 229 33.18 -6.58 -2.95
CA ALA A 229 32.83 -7.94 -2.55
C ALA A 229 31.87 -8.60 -3.54
N TRP A 230 30.87 -7.87 -4.03
CA TRP A 230 29.92 -8.35 -5.01
C TRP A 230 30.56 -8.62 -6.38
N TYR A 231 31.50 -7.79 -6.85
CA TYR A 231 32.30 -8.08 -8.07
C TYR A 231 33.05 -9.41 -7.96
N GLY A 232 33.57 -9.71 -6.76
CA GLY A 232 34.22 -10.98 -6.47
C GLY A 232 33.36 -12.21 -6.74
N ILE A 233 32.04 -12.09 -6.52
CA ILE A 233 31.04 -13.14 -6.78
C ILE A 233 30.57 -13.08 -8.24
N GLN A 234 30.28 -11.88 -8.75
CA GLN A 234 29.77 -11.65 -10.11
C GLN A 234 30.66 -12.30 -11.18
N ARG A 235 31.98 -12.18 -11.07
CA ARG A 235 32.93 -12.77 -12.03
C ARG A 235 32.84 -14.28 -12.15
N LEU A 236 32.34 -14.98 -11.13
CA LEU A 236 32.14 -16.43 -11.17
C LEU A 236 30.92 -16.77 -12.05
N TYR A 237 29.87 -15.97 -11.98
CA TYR A 237 28.64 -16.13 -12.75
C TYR A 237 28.73 -15.55 -14.17
N MET A 238 29.53 -14.50 -14.37
CA MET A 238 29.70 -13.78 -15.64
C MET A 238 31.18 -13.65 -16.01
N PRO A 239 31.84 -14.75 -16.44
CA PRO A 239 33.25 -14.74 -16.80
C PRO A 239 33.50 -13.82 -18.00
N GLY A 240 34.25 -12.74 -17.80
CA GLY A 240 34.51 -11.71 -18.81
C GLY A 240 34.04 -10.30 -18.42
N VAL A 241 33.22 -10.17 -17.38
CA VAL A 241 32.76 -8.86 -16.87
C VAL A 241 33.93 -7.97 -16.42
N ASP A 242 34.99 -8.58 -15.87
CA ASP A 242 36.20 -7.88 -15.42
C ASP A 242 36.94 -7.20 -16.58
N VAL A 243 36.89 -7.78 -17.79
CA VAL A 243 37.50 -7.19 -19.00
C VAL A 243 36.73 -5.94 -19.41
N LEU A 244 35.39 -6.01 -19.42
CA LEU A 244 34.53 -4.85 -19.72
C LEU A 244 34.76 -3.73 -18.71
N ARG A 245 34.83 -4.09 -17.42
CA ARG A 245 35.12 -3.15 -16.33
C ARG A 245 36.49 -2.49 -16.48
N ALA A 246 37.52 -3.24 -16.86
CA ALA A 246 38.86 -2.71 -17.09
C ALA A 246 38.89 -1.74 -18.28
N TRP A 247 38.17 -2.04 -19.37
CA TRP A 247 38.03 -1.13 -20.52
C TRP A 247 37.28 0.16 -20.17
N ALA A 248 36.21 0.05 -19.37
CA ALA A 248 35.49 1.21 -18.87
C ALA A 248 36.39 2.10 -17.99
N ALA A 249 37.15 1.50 -17.07
CA ALA A 249 38.07 2.21 -16.19
C ALA A 249 39.22 2.89 -16.96
N ALA A 250 39.72 2.29 -18.04
CA ALA A 250 40.75 2.91 -18.88
C ALA A 250 40.25 4.15 -19.64
N SER A 251 38.92 4.31 -19.77
CA SER A 251 38.29 5.43 -20.49
C SER A 251 37.80 6.55 -19.56
N GLN A 252 37.91 6.37 -18.24
CA GLN A 252 37.45 7.34 -17.23
C GLN A 252 38.65 7.89 -16.44
N GLU A 253 38.57 9.17 -16.03
CA GLU A 253 39.56 9.74 -15.12
C GLU A 253 39.37 9.15 -13.71
N THR A 254 40.42 8.56 -13.16
CA THR A 254 40.43 8.06 -11.77
C THR A 254 40.92 9.14 -10.80
N PRO A 255 40.34 9.27 -9.60
CA PRO A 255 39.27 8.46 -9.02
C PRO A 255 37.86 8.96 -9.37
N PHE A 256 36.96 8.04 -9.73
CA PHE A 256 35.54 8.34 -9.94
C PHE A 256 34.70 7.98 -8.70
N PRO A 257 33.54 8.64 -8.50
CA PRO A 257 32.69 8.41 -7.32
C PRO A 257 32.14 6.97 -7.24
N VAL A 258 31.94 6.46 -6.02
CA VAL A 258 31.38 5.12 -5.77
C VAL A 258 29.98 4.94 -6.41
N GLN A 259 29.24 6.04 -6.52
CA GLN A 259 27.93 6.10 -7.17
C GLN A 259 27.98 5.80 -8.68
N GLU A 260 29.15 6.00 -9.31
CA GLU A 260 29.37 5.83 -10.76
C GLU A 260 30.06 4.50 -11.09
N MET A 261 30.39 3.69 -10.08
CA MET A 261 30.93 2.34 -10.28
C MET A 261 29.93 1.47 -11.04
N GLN A 262 30.25 1.12 -12.28
CA GLN A 262 29.34 0.33 -13.13
C GLN A 262 29.12 -1.06 -12.56
N LEU A 263 27.88 -1.48 -12.29
CA LEU A 263 27.63 -2.83 -11.76
C LEU A 263 27.66 -3.90 -12.86
N LEU A 264 27.30 -3.55 -14.10
CA LEU A 264 27.32 -4.46 -15.27
C LEU A 264 26.47 -5.73 -15.07
N LEU A 265 25.20 -5.54 -14.70
CA LEU A 265 24.20 -6.61 -14.66
C LEU A 265 24.02 -7.29 -16.05
N PRO A 266 23.44 -8.50 -16.13
CA PRO A 266 23.29 -9.24 -17.39
C PRO A 266 22.74 -8.42 -18.56
N SER A 267 21.74 -7.57 -18.34
CA SER A 267 21.16 -6.69 -19.37
C SER A 267 22.14 -5.62 -19.87
N ALA A 268 22.99 -5.08 -18.99
CA ALA A 268 23.96 -4.05 -19.31
C ALA A 268 25.15 -4.56 -20.15
N VAL A 269 25.40 -5.88 -20.14
CA VAL A 269 26.47 -6.51 -20.91
C VAL A 269 25.99 -7.17 -22.21
N GLN A 270 24.69 -7.08 -22.51
CA GLN A 270 24.10 -7.67 -23.70
C GLN A 270 24.77 -7.12 -24.97
N GLY A 271 25.28 -8.02 -25.81
CA GLY A 271 26.00 -7.66 -27.04
C GLY A 271 27.48 -7.29 -26.84
N MET A 272 27.96 -7.15 -25.60
CA MET A 272 29.38 -6.90 -25.29
C MET A 272 30.11 -8.19 -24.92
N MET A 273 29.43 -9.11 -24.25
CA MET A 273 29.95 -10.45 -23.92
C MET A 273 28.85 -11.50 -23.96
N ALA A 274 29.24 -12.78 -24.00
CA ALA A 274 28.29 -13.87 -23.81
C ALA A 274 27.80 -13.88 -22.36
N CYS A 275 26.49 -13.85 -22.17
CA CYS A 275 25.85 -14.02 -20.86
C CYS A 275 24.85 -15.18 -20.94
N SER A 276 24.70 -15.92 -19.84
CA SER A 276 23.75 -17.03 -19.78
C SER A 276 22.31 -16.50 -19.91
N PRO A 277 21.48 -17.06 -20.82
CA PRO A 277 20.08 -16.67 -20.92
C PRO A 277 19.30 -16.83 -19.61
N ALA A 278 19.70 -17.78 -18.75
CA ALA A 278 19.08 -17.96 -17.44
C ALA A 278 19.33 -16.77 -16.50
N LEU A 279 20.51 -16.14 -16.56
CA LEU A 279 20.79 -14.92 -15.78
C LEU A 279 19.96 -13.74 -16.27
N MET A 280 19.84 -13.59 -17.60
CA MET A 280 19.02 -12.54 -18.20
C MET A 280 17.54 -12.69 -17.83
N GLU A 281 17.00 -13.92 -17.82
CA GLU A 281 15.62 -14.19 -17.43
C GLU A 281 15.37 -13.85 -15.95
N VAL A 282 16.31 -14.21 -15.07
CA VAL A 282 16.20 -13.88 -13.64
C VAL A 282 16.22 -12.36 -13.42
N GLU A 283 17.12 -11.63 -14.08
CA GLU A 283 17.15 -10.17 -14.01
C GLU A 283 15.86 -9.56 -14.56
N TRP A 284 15.37 -10.05 -15.70
CA TRP A 284 14.13 -9.60 -16.30
C TRP A 284 12.94 -9.74 -15.35
N ARG A 285 12.77 -10.92 -14.73
CA ARG A 285 11.69 -11.18 -13.76
C ARG A 285 11.77 -10.22 -12.56
N LEU A 286 12.96 -9.96 -12.05
CA LEU A 286 13.17 -9.04 -10.92
C LEU A 286 12.90 -7.58 -11.32
N HIS A 287 13.40 -7.11 -12.47
CA HIS A 287 13.16 -5.76 -12.98
C HIS A 287 11.69 -5.51 -13.30
N TYR A 288 11.04 -6.45 -13.97
CA TYR A 288 9.65 -6.32 -14.36
C TYR A 288 8.74 -6.17 -13.13
N THR A 289 8.99 -6.94 -12.08
CA THR A 289 8.19 -6.87 -10.84
C THR A 289 8.54 -5.65 -9.99
N LEU A 290 9.82 -5.29 -9.89
CA LEU A 290 10.23 -4.04 -9.27
C LEU A 290 9.56 -2.83 -9.94
N ALA A 291 9.45 -2.80 -11.27
CA ALA A 291 8.76 -1.73 -11.99
C ALA A 291 7.27 -1.65 -11.63
N ASN A 292 6.59 -2.79 -11.46
CA ASN A 292 5.20 -2.84 -11.02
C ASN A 292 5.03 -2.35 -9.57
N ASP A 293 5.93 -2.73 -8.67
CA ASP A 293 5.91 -2.29 -7.28
C ASP A 293 6.14 -0.76 -7.20
N ILE A 294 7.16 -0.25 -7.90
CA ILE A 294 7.46 1.19 -7.98
C ILE A 294 6.28 1.98 -8.56
N LEU A 295 5.66 1.48 -9.63
CA LEU A 295 4.51 2.14 -10.25
C LEU A 295 3.33 2.18 -9.27
N SER A 296 3.07 1.07 -8.56
CA SER A 296 2.00 0.98 -7.57
C SER A 296 2.23 1.97 -6.43
N ASP A 297 3.47 2.06 -5.93
CA ASP A 297 3.86 3.04 -4.92
C ASP A 297 3.73 4.48 -5.42
N LEU A 298 4.17 4.78 -6.65
CA LEU A 298 4.02 6.10 -7.24
C LEU A 298 2.55 6.51 -7.33
N CYS A 299 1.69 5.63 -7.86
CA CYS A 299 0.25 5.85 -7.93
C CYS A 299 -0.35 6.11 -6.55
N ARG A 300 0.04 5.33 -5.53
CA ARG A 300 -0.41 5.51 -4.14
C ARG A 300 0.01 6.87 -3.58
N HIS A 301 1.28 7.25 -3.74
CA HIS A 301 1.79 8.55 -3.28
C HIS A 301 1.10 9.73 -3.98
N LEU A 302 0.87 9.63 -5.30
CA LEU A 302 0.16 10.66 -6.06
C LEU A 302 -1.29 10.80 -5.61
N ARG A 303 -2.01 9.69 -5.41
CA ARG A 303 -3.38 9.70 -4.88
C ARG A 303 -3.45 10.33 -3.50
N LEU A 304 -2.54 9.93 -2.59
CA LEU A 304 -2.46 10.50 -1.25
C LEU A 304 -2.17 12.00 -1.30
N ARG A 305 -1.18 12.43 -2.09
CA ARG A 305 -0.82 13.84 -2.24
C ARG A 305 -1.97 14.66 -2.82
N SER A 306 -2.68 14.14 -3.81
CA SER A 306 -3.88 14.77 -4.38
C SER A 306 -4.96 14.94 -3.32
N HIS A 307 -5.27 13.88 -2.57
CA HIS A 307 -6.22 13.93 -1.47
C HIS A 307 -5.82 14.96 -0.41
N MET A 308 -4.55 14.96 0.04
CA MET A 308 -4.07 15.93 1.02
C MET A 308 -4.15 17.37 0.51
N TYR A 309 -3.88 17.59 -0.77
CA TYR A 309 -4.01 18.92 -1.39
C TYR A 309 -5.47 19.38 -1.42
N ILE A 310 -6.38 18.54 -1.92
CA ILE A 310 -7.83 18.83 -1.97
C ILE A 310 -8.36 19.07 -0.55
N TYR A 311 -7.96 18.25 0.41
CA TYR A 311 -8.35 18.41 1.80
C TYR A 311 -7.84 19.74 2.38
N LYS A 312 -6.57 20.07 2.16
CA LYS A 312 -5.98 21.33 2.62
C LYS A 312 -6.72 22.53 2.02
N ASP A 313 -6.91 22.55 0.71
CA ASP A 313 -7.60 23.64 0.01
C ASP A 313 -9.04 23.86 0.51
N ARG A 314 -9.76 22.76 0.74
CA ARG A 314 -11.16 22.81 1.15
C ARG A 314 -11.37 23.10 2.63
N PHE A 315 -10.55 22.53 3.51
CA PHE A 315 -10.80 22.51 4.96
C PHE A 315 -9.77 23.27 5.79
N VAL A 316 -8.56 23.51 5.28
CA VAL A 316 -7.52 24.26 5.98
C VAL A 316 -7.49 25.68 5.43
N ARG A 317 -8.23 26.58 6.08
CA ARG A 317 -8.19 28.03 5.81
C ARG A 317 -7.57 28.76 7.00
N GLY A 318 -6.55 29.57 6.73
CA GLY A 318 -5.88 30.40 7.73
C GLY A 318 -4.69 29.70 8.40
N GLN A 319 -3.55 29.70 7.71
CA GLN A 319 -2.22 29.81 8.30
C GLN A 319 -1.40 30.77 7.45
#